data_AF-A0A382IAY4-F1
#
_entry.id   AF-A0A382IAY4-F1
#
_cell.length_a   1.000
_cell.length_b   1.000
_cell.length_c   1.000
_cell.angle_alpha   90.00
_cell.angle_beta   90.00
_cell.angle_gamma   90.00
#
_symmetry.space_group_name_H-M   'P 1'
#
loop_
_entity.id
_entity.type
_entity.pdbx_description
1 polymer ?
#
loop_
_entity_poly.entity_id
_entity_poly.type
_entity_poly.pdbx_seq_one_letter_code
_entity_poly.pdbx_strand_id
1 'polypeptide(L)'
;MTYAKVDEKGEMLIESIPNKGDREIFQIAQYFLKSHFNSRDGLKEIGVVRTNKLAHAEYAEWLVAKMLNGTLPKSSVNKGFDVEVLENKKKIKYEVKCRLIDKLNKNPAFHVKIKKDNNRKPFDHVACVFLTPTFEV
;
A
#
# COMPACT_ATOMS: atom_id res chain seq x y z
N MET A 1 22.77 -13.32 15.87
CA MET A 1 21.87 -13.50 14.71
C MET A 1 22.61 -14.32 13.68
N THR A 2 21.93 -15.30 13.07
CA THR A 2 22.50 -16.21 12.07
C THR A 2 21.77 -16.03 10.74
N TYR A 3 22.48 -16.19 9.63
CA TYR A 3 21.90 -16.26 8.29
C TYR A 3 22.37 -17.54 7.60
N ALA A 4 21.54 -18.07 6.72
CA ALA A 4 21.89 -19.21 5.90
C ALA A 4 22.47 -18.72 4.56
N LYS A 5 23.58 -19.32 4.13
CA LYS A 5 24.07 -19.22 2.75
C LYS A 5 24.22 -20.63 2.17
N VAL A 6 24.16 -20.73 0.85
CA VAL A 6 24.39 -21.99 0.15
C VAL A 6 25.79 -21.97 -0.41
N ASP A 7 26.55 -23.04 -0.21
CA ASP A 7 27.90 -23.17 -0.76
C ASP A 7 27.91 -23.65 -2.22
N GLU A 8 29.10 -23.77 -2.82
CA GLU A 8 29.27 -24.21 -4.21
C GLU A 8 28.79 -25.66 -4.47
N LYS A 9 28.56 -26.43 -3.40
CA LYS A 9 28.07 -27.82 -3.45
C LYS A 9 26.57 -27.91 -3.19
N GLY A 10 25.90 -26.79 -2.93
CA GLY A 10 24.47 -26.75 -2.62
C GLY A 10 24.14 -27.00 -1.16
N GLU A 11 25.13 -27.06 -0.27
CA GLU A 11 24.92 -27.28 1.16
C GLU A 11 24.56 -25.98 1.89
N MET A 12 23.63 -26.05 2.84
CA MET A 12 23.19 -24.91 3.63
C MET A 12 24.14 -24.68 4.81
N LEU A 13 24.87 -23.56 4.78
CA LEU A 13 25.75 -23.10 5.84
C LEU A 13 25.04 -22.04 6.69
N ILE A 14 24.98 -22.25 8.00
CA ILE A 14 24.47 -21.25 8.94
C ILE A 14 25.64 -20.46 9.51
N GLU A 15 25.72 -19.18 9.17
CA GLU A 15 26.77 -18.28 9.64
C GLU A 15 26.25 -17.27 10.65
N SER A 16 27.07 -16.91 11.63
CA SER A 16 26.77 -15.85 12.58
C SER A 16 27.31 -14.51 12.07
N ILE A 17 26.57 -13.42 12.31
CA ILE A 17 27.05 -12.07 11.97
C ILE A 17 28.27 -11.75 12.86
N PRO A 18 29.46 -11.57 12.27
CA PRO A 18 30.72 -11.60 13.04
C PRO A 18 30.98 -10.30 13.81
N ASN A 19 30.53 -9.14 13.30
CA ASN A 19 30.82 -7.83 13.87
C ASN A 19 29.76 -7.41 14.91
N LYS A 20 30.21 -6.97 16.09
CA LYS A 20 29.35 -6.50 17.19
C LYS A 20 28.58 -5.22 16.83
N GLY A 21 29.19 -4.27 16.12
CA GLY A 21 28.51 -3.03 15.71
C GLY A 21 27.36 -3.31 14.73
N ASP A 22 27.57 -4.25 13.81
CA ASP A 22 26.53 -4.67 12.87
C ASP A 22 25.37 -5.34 13.61
N ARG A 23 25.64 -6.14 14.65
CA ARG A 23 24.58 -6.77 15.47
C ARG A 23 23.62 -5.76 16.08
N GLU A 24 24.10 -4.62 16.57
CA GLU A 24 23.25 -3.57 17.14
C GLU A 24 22.36 -2.93 16.07
N ILE A 25 22.92 -2.59 14.89
CA ILE A 25 22.14 -2.07 13.76
C ILE A 25 21.07 -3.08 13.33
N PHE A 26 21.41 -4.37 13.28
CA PHE A 26 20.46 -5.42 12.95
C PHE A 26 19.31 -5.52 13.96
N GLN A 27 19.61 -5.46 15.26
CA GLN A 27 18.58 -5.49 16.29
C GLN A 27 17.63 -4.29 16.17
N ILE A 28 18.17 -3.10 15.91
CA ILE A 28 17.39 -1.89 15.66
C ILE A 28 16.51 -2.05 14.42
N ALA A 29 17.07 -2.55 13.31
CA ALA A 29 16.31 -2.78 12.08
C ALA A 29 15.18 -3.80 12.29
N GLN A 30 15.45 -4.92 12.99
CA GLN A 30 14.44 -5.91 13.34
C GLN A 30 13.32 -5.33 14.21
N TYR A 31 13.68 -4.48 15.18
CA TYR A 31 12.69 -3.78 16.00
C TYR A 31 11.76 -2.93 15.13
N PHE A 32 12.30 -2.10 14.24
CA PHE A 32 11.48 -1.27 13.35
C PHE A 32 10.62 -2.10 12.38
N LEU A 33 11.17 -3.18 11.82
CA LEU A 33 10.41 -4.08 10.94
C LEU A 33 9.27 -4.77 11.71
N LYS A 34 9.53 -5.27 12.92
CA LYS A 34 8.49 -5.88 13.76
C LYS A 34 7.40 -4.88 14.11
N SER A 35 7.77 -3.65 14.49
CA SER A 35 6.81 -2.58 14.75
C SER A 35 5.99 -2.22 13.50
N HIS A 36 6.63 -2.19 12.32
CA HIS A 36 5.95 -1.99 11.04
C HIS A 36 4.92 -3.10 10.74
N PHE A 37 5.29 -4.37 10.92
CA PHE A 37 4.37 -5.50 10.74
C PHE A 37 3.19 -5.44 11.72
N ASN A 38 3.45 -5.24 13.01
CA ASN A 38 2.40 -5.14 14.03
C ASN A 38 1.44 -3.98 13.73
N SER A 39 1.95 -2.82 13.35
CA SER A 39 1.14 -1.66 12.99
C SER A 39 0.29 -1.95 11.76
N ARG A 40 0.85 -2.64 10.77
CA ARG A 40 0.11 -3.07 9.58
C ARG A 40 -1.00 -4.05 9.94
N ASP A 41 -0.77 -4.98 10.86
CA ASP A 41 -1.80 -5.92 11.30
C ASP A 41 -2.94 -5.19 12.05
N GLY A 42 -2.63 -4.21 12.90
CA GLY A 42 -3.65 -3.33 13.48
C GLY A 42 -4.48 -2.59 12.43
N LEU A 43 -3.86 -2.11 11.34
CA LEU A 43 -4.59 -1.50 10.21
C LEU A 43 -5.47 -2.50 9.45
N LYS A 44 -5.09 -3.78 9.40
CA LYS A 44 -5.92 -4.84 8.81
C LYS A 44 -7.14 -5.16 9.67
N GLU A 45 -6.97 -5.20 10.98
CA GLU A 45 -8.06 -5.45 11.94
C GLU A 45 -9.19 -4.42 11.80
N ILE A 46 -8.84 -3.14 11.58
CA ILE A 46 -9.82 -2.06 11.36
C ILE A 46 -10.24 -1.90 9.89
N GLY A 47 -9.76 -2.77 8.99
CA GLY A 47 -10.15 -2.81 7.58
C GLY A 47 -9.62 -1.67 6.71
N VAL A 48 -8.63 -0.91 7.18
CA VAL A 48 -7.96 0.16 6.40
C VAL A 48 -7.03 -0.45 5.36
N VAL A 49 -6.21 -1.40 5.79
CA VAL A 49 -5.34 -2.21 4.94
C VAL A 49 -5.99 -3.57 4.73
N ARG A 50 -5.99 -4.10 3.51
CA ARG A 50 -6.72 -5.36 3.21
C ARG A 50 -5.84 -6.39 2.51
N THR A 51 -4.76 -5.93 1.90
CA THR A 51 -3.84 -6.75 1.09
C THR A 51 -2.41 -6.58 1.59
N ASN A 52 -1.41 -6.89 0.75
CA ASN A 52 0.00 -6.61 0.97
C ASN A 52 0.52 -5.44 0.11
N LYS A 53 -0.38 -4.60 -0.44
CA LYS A 53 -0.01 -3.35 -1.12
C LYS A 53 0.59 -2.35 -0.12
N LEU A 54 1.15 -1.27 -0.66
CA LEU A 54 1.64 -0.15 0.15
C LEU A 54 0.53 0.38 1.07
N ALA A 55 0.80 0.47 2.37
CA ALA A 55 -0.20 0.85 3.38
C ALA A 55 -0.82 2.23 3.11
N HIS A 56 0.00 3.20 2.67
CA HIS A 56 -0.48 4.55 2.33
C HIS A 56 -1.43 4.56 1.11
N ALA A 57 -1.25 3.63 0.17
CA ALA A 57 -2.13 3.50 -0.97
C ALA A 57 -3.48 2.92 -0.54
N GLU A 58 -3.48 1.86 0.26
CA GLU A 58 -4.72 1.27 0.79
C GLU A 58 -5.45 2.22 1.73
N TYR A 59 -4.71 3.00 2.53
CA TYR A 59 -5.28 4.07 3.33
C TYR A 59 -5.99 5.13 2.47
N ALA A 60 -5.38 5.56 1.36
CA ALA A 60 -6.02 6.50 0.44
C ALA A 60 -7.28 5.91 -0.22
N GLU A 61 -7.24 4.64 -0.64
CA GLU A 61 -8.43 3.93 -1.15
C GLU A 61 -9.56 3.93 -0.10
N TRP A 62 -9.23 3.55 1.15
CA TRP A 62 -10.15 3.51 2.27
C TRP A 62 -10.73 4.90 2.59
N LEU A 63 -9.88 5.93 2.65
CA LEU A 63 -10.28 7.31 2.92
C LEU A 63 -11.29 7.81 1.88
N VAL A 64 -10.98 7.64 0.59
CA VAL A 64 -11.90 8.03 -0.50
C VAL A 64 -13.21 7.27 -0.41
N ALA A 65 -13.18 5.96 -0.12
CA ALA A 65 -14.41 5.20 0.09
C ALA A 65 -15.24 5.74 1.26
N LYS A 66 -14.62 6.13 2.38
CA LYS A 66 -15.35 6.75 3.51
C LYS A 66 -15.93 8.12 3.15
N MET A 67 -15.15 8.97 2.50
CA MET A 67 -15.59 10.32 2.12
C MET A 67 -16.76 10.30 1.12
N LEU A 68 -16.77 9.33 0.21
CA LEU A 68 -17.81 9.20 -0.82
C LEU A 68 -18.94 8.24 -0.44
N ASN A 69 -18.97 7.76 0.81
CA ASN A 69 -19.89 6.72 1.28
C ASN A 69 -19.93 5.49 0.33
N GLY A 70 -18.77 5.14 -0.21
CA GLY A 70 -18.54 4.05 -1.15
C GLY A 70 -18.05 2.77 -0.48
N THR A 71 -17.74 1.79 -1.32
CA THR A 71 -17.25 0.47 -0.90
C THR A 71 -15.96 0.10 -1.62
N LEU A 72 -15.11 -0.63 -0.92
CA LEU A 72 -13.89 -1.20 -1.49
C LEU A 72 -14.19 -2.57 -2.11
N PRO A 73 -13.68 -2.88 -3.31
CA PRO A 73 -13.89 -4.18 -3.93
C PRO A 73 -13.31 -5.32 -3.10
N LYS A 74 -14.07 -6.41 -2.89
CA LYS A 74 -13.64 -7.57 -2.09
C LYS A 74 -12.35 -8.26 -2.55
N SER A 75 -11.97 -8.11 -3.82
CA SER A 75 -10.73 -8.65 -4.39
C SER A 75 -10.02 -7.56 -5.19
N SER A 76 -8.72 -7.45 -4.98
CA SER A 76 -7.80 -6.61 -5.76
C SER A 76 -7.43 -7.22 -7.12
N VAL A 77 -7.80 -8.49 -7.34
CA VAL A 77 -7.50 -9.21 -8.58
C VAL A 77 -8.56 -8.85 -9.61
N ASN A 78 -8.13 -8.20 -10.70
CA ASN A 78 -8.90 -7.95 -11.93
C ASN A 78 -10.01 -6.88 -11.88
N LYS A 79 -9.99 -5.95 -10.92
CA LYS A 79 -10.86 -4.77 -10.97
C LYS A 79 -10.03 -3.55 -11.31
N GLY A 80 -10.24 -2.96 -12.48
CA GLY A 80 -9.55 -1.73 -12.89
C GLY A 80 -10.15 -0.48 -12.24
N PHE A 81 -10.51 -0.55 -10.96
CA PHE A 81 -10.97 0.56 -10.12
C PHE A 81 -10.79 0.17 -8.65
N ASP A 82 -10.69 1.17 -7.77
CA ASP A 82 -10.37 0.98 -6.35
C ASP A 82 -11.57 1.23 -5.42
N VAL A 83 -12.54 2.08 -5.82
CA VAL A 83 -13.74 2.41 -5.03
C VAL A 83 -14.99 2.36 -5.91
N GLU A 84 -16.09 1.81 -5.39
CA GLU A 84 -17.42 1.84 -6.02
C GLU A 84 -18.40 2.61 -5.13
N VAL A 85 -19.09 3.60 -5.70
CA VAL A 85 -20.14 4.40 -5.06
C VAL A 85 -21.47 4.11 -5.74
N LEU A 86 -22.54 3.99 -4.97
CA LEU A 86 -23.90 3.86 -5.51
C LEU A 86 -24.61 5.21 -5.40
N GLU A 87 -24.76 5.90 -6.52
CA GLU A 87 -25.43 7.20 -6.60
C GLU A 87 -26.59 7.11 -7.60
N ASN A 88 -27.81 7.49 -7.19
CA ASN A 88 -29.00 7.47 -8.05
C ASN A 88 -29.22 6.12 -8.76
N LYS A 89 -29.01 5.00 -8.05
CA LYS A 89 -29.07 3.62 -8.56
C LYS A 89 -28.02 3.28 -9.63
N LYS A 90 -27.04 4.15 -9.87
CA LYS A 90 -25.90 3.92 -10.77
C LYS A 90 -24.64 3.66 -9.96
N LYS A 91 -23.84 2.71 -10.45
CA LYS A 91 -22.52 2.42 -9.89
C LYS A 91 -21.50 3.35 -10.53
N ILE A 92 -20.85 4.17 -9.71
CA ILE A 92 -19.77 5.06 -10.10
C ILE A 92 -18.46 4.49 -9.55
N LYS A 93 -17.48 4.32 -10.43
CA LYS A 93 -16.20 3.70 -10.12
C LYS A 93 -15.08 4.73 -10.13
N TYR A 94 -14.27 4.70 -9.08
CA TYR A 94 -13.11 5.57 -8.93
C TYR A 94 -11.82 4.76 -8.94
N GLU A 95 -10.85 5.19 -9.73
CA GLU A 95 -9.45 4.82 -9.55
C GLU A 95 -8.82 5.80 -8.55
N VAL A 96 -8.18 5.30 -7.50
CA VAL A 96 -7.55 6.14 -6.49
C VAL A 96 -6.04 6.18 -6.73
N LYS A 97 -5.49 7.39 -6.76
CA LYS A 97 -4.05 7.61 -6.81
C LYS A 97 -3.62 8.46 -5.63
N CYS A 98 -2.54 8.06 -4.97
CA CYS A 98 -1.99 8.80 -3.84
C CYS A 98 -0.54 9.26 -4.06
N ARG A 99 -0.17 10.34 -3.39
CA ARG A 99 1.21 10.83 -3.30
C ARG A 99 1.51 11.25 -1.87
N LEU A 100 2.62 10.74 -1.33
CA LEU A 100 3.23 11.33 -0.14
C LEU A 100 3.93 12.62 -0.56
N ILE A 101 3.56 13.72 0.08
CA ILE A 101 4.11 15.05 -0.19
C ILE A 101 4.60 15.67 1.13
N ASP A 102 5.78 16.26 1.10
CA ASP A 102 6.30 16.97 2.29
C ASP A 102 5.64 18.34 2.47
N LYS A 103 5.11 18.92 1.38
CA LYS A 103 4.46 20.24 1.33
C LYS A 103 3.44 20.28 0.18
N LEU A 104 2.29 20.94 0.41
CA LEU A 104 1.18 21.09 -0.56
C LEU A 104 1.54 21.84 -1.84
N ASN A 105 2.60 22.65 -1.83
CA ASN A 105 3.05 23.42 -2.99
C ASN A 105 3.92 22.62 -3.97
N LYS A 106 4.23 21.35 -3.68
CA LYS A 106 4.83 20.45 -4.68
C LYS A 106 3.74 20.02 -5.67
N ASN A 107 4.08 19.95 -6.95
CA ASN A 107 3.16 19.54 -8.01
C ASN A 107 3.48 18.11 -8.50
N PRO A 108 3.19 17.05 -7.73
CA PRO A 108 3.54 15.70 -8.14
C PRO A 108 2.60 15.20 -9.23
N ALA A 109 3.16 14.57 -10.26
CA ALA A 109 2.36 13.99 -11.33
C ALA A 109 1.66 12.70 -10.88
N PHE A 110 0.38 12.57 -11.24
CA PHE A 110 -0.38 11.33 -11.13
C PHE A 110 -0.38 10.60 -12.47
N HIS A 111 0.26 9.43 -12.50
CA HIS A 111 0.23 8.56 -13.67
C HIS A 111 -1.03 7.69 -13.63
N VAL A 112 -1.90 7.88 -14.62
CA VAL A 112 -3.14 7.11 -14.79
C VAL A 112 -3.05 6.34 -16.11
N LYS A 113 -3.08 5.00 -16.02
CA LYS A 113 -3.13 4.13 -17.20
C LYS A 113 -4.57 3.70 -17.44
N ILE A 114 -5.14 4.08 -18.58
CA ILE A 114 -6.49 3.67 -18.98
C ILE A 114 -6.35 2.50 -19.95
N LYS A 115 -6.46 1.27 -19.44
CA LYS A 115 -6.61 0.08 -20.29
C LYS A 115 -8.10 -0.11 -20.57
N LYS A 116 -8.51 0.11 -21.82
CA LYS A 116 -9.89 -0.14 -22.24
C LYS A 116 -10.08 -1.64 -22.46
N ASP A 117 -11.21 -2.17 -22.01
CA ASP A 117 -11.69 -3.51 -22.35
C ASP A 117 -13.00 -3.34 -23.14
N ASN A 118 -13.08 -3.92 -24.34
CA ASN A 118 -14.21 -3.73 -25.27
C ASN A 118 -14.67 -2.27 -25.40
N ASN A 119 -13.70 -1.34 -25.59
CA ASN A 119 -13.90 0.12 -25.65
C ASN A 119 -14.48 0.80 -24.39
N ARG A 120 -14.68 0.08 -23.29
CA ARG A 120 -15.14 0.66 -22.02
C ARG A 120 -13.95 0.97 -21.11
N LYS A 121 -14.00 2.13 -20.46
CA LYS A 121 -13.06 2.48 -19.38
C LYS A 121 -13.42 1.64 -18.14
N PRO A 122 -12.42 1.24 -17.34
CA PRO A 122 -12.68 0.40 -16.18
C PRO A 122 -13.19 1.19 -14.95
N PHE A 123 -13.05 2.52 -14.98
CA PHE A 123 -13.52 3.48 -13.98
C PHE A 123 -14.11 4.73 -14.65
N ASP A 124 -14.91 5.49 -13.90
CA ASP A 124 -15.57 6.73 -14.33
C ASP A 124 -14.74 7.97 -13.96
N HIS A 125 -14.14 7.97 -12.76
CA HIS A 125 -13.39 9.08 -12.21
C HIS A 125 -12.03 8.65 -11.64
N VAL A 126 -11.15 9.63 -11.45
CA VAL A 126 -9.89 9.45 -10.70
C VAL A 126 -9.95 10.32 -9.46
N ALA A 127 -9.72 9.74 -8.29
CA ALA A 127 -9.54 10.48 -7.04
C ALA A 127 -8.04 10.58 -6.74
N CYS A 128 -7.53 11.81 -6.68
CA CYS A 128 -6.14 12.10 -6.36
C CYS A 128 -6.02 12.52 -4.89
N VAL A 129 -5.26 11.75 -4.11
CA VAL A 129 -5.07 11.96 -2.67
C VAL A 129 -3.64 12.41 -2.40
N PHE A 130 -3.49 13.53 -1.71
CA PHE A 130 -2.22 13.98 -1.19
C PHE A 130 -2.16 13.62 0.30
N LEU A 131 -1.08 12.98 0.71
CA LEU A 131 -0.84 12.58 2.10
C LEU A 131 0.43 13.23 2.58
N THR A 132 0.40 13.84 3.76
CA THR A 132 1.63 14.24 4.45
C THR A 132 2.30 13.02 5.10
N PRO A 133 3.58 13.09 5.52
CA PRO A 133 4.23 12.00 6.26
C PRO A 133 3.54 11.67 7.60
N THR A 134 2.77 12.61 8.16
CA THR A 134 1.95 12.41 9.37
C THR A 134 0.58 11.78 9.06
N PHE A 135 0.26 11.55 7.77
CA PHE A 135 -1.04 11.06 7.31
C PHE A 135 -2.21 11.97 7.67
N GLU A 136 -1.91 13.23 7.99
CA GLU A 136 -2.90 14.30 8.08
C GLU A 136 -3.28 14.74 6.66
N VAL A 137 -4.58 14.98 6.46
CA VAL A 137 -5.21 15.35 5.18
C VAL A 137 -5.55 16.83 5.21
#